data_AF-A0AAE6RA17-F1
#
_entry.id   AF-A0AAE6RA17-F1
#
_cell.length_a   1.000
_cell.length_b   1.000
_cell.length_c   1.000
_cell.angle_alpha   90.00
_cell.angle_beta   90.00
_cell.angle_gamma   90.00
#
_symmetry.space_group_name_H-M   'P 1'
#
loop_
_entity.id
_entity.type
_entity.pdbx_description
1 polymer ?
#
loop_
_entity_poly.entity_id
_entity_poly.type
_entity_poly.pdbx_seq_one_letter_code
_entity_poly.pdbx_strand_id
1 'polypeptide(L)'
;MSLHGYKGALASAGLHLDDVQLVEVALLDQAGAATPQLGLQRLWSGLEYLARGEVDAVYVKGAAAADAARRLGLVVGVDLDLLPDPRHRINNGTPRPITVHQRLLDNHFDLVVRFLAQTLRAAEWAAGNRAALNSILEEETRAGSQGVAEAYRGDFHTTLAPDLSAQRLAFLATQKDFLYLHGFLEADFDIADWVDPRPLQAAHELRAQRRA
;
A
#
# COMPACT_ATOMS: atom_id res chain seq x y z
N MET A 1 -0.21 -0.19 10.77
CA MET A 1 -0.20 0.74 9.63
C MET A 1 -0.15 2.20 10.08
N SER A 2 -1.08 2.67 10.90
CA SER A 2 -1.20 4.08 11.27
C SER A 2 0.07 4.68 11.89
N LEU A 3 0.77 3.91 12.75
CA LEU A 3 2.00 4.38 13.40
C LEU A 3 3.11 4.81 12.40
N HIS A 4 3.35 4.03 11.35
CA HIS A 4 4.35 4.42 10.33
C HIS A 4 3.85 5.61 9.49
N GLY A 5 2.54 5.71 9.26
CA GLY A 5 1.93 6.88 8.63
C GLY A 5 2.16 8.16 9.44
N TYR A 6 1.97 8.10 10.76
CA TYR A 6 2.27 9.22 11.68
C TYR A 6 3.74 9.60 11.62
N LYS A 7 4.65 8.61 11.75
CA LYS A 7 6.09 8.83 11.62
C LYS A 7 6.46 9.50 10.30
N GLY A 8 5.85 9.06 9.19
CA GLY A 8 6.05 9.63 7.87
C GLY A 8 5.66 11.10 7.78
N ALA A 9 4.47 11.43 8.29
CA ALA A 9 3.95 12.81 8.33
C ALA A 9 4.83 13.72 9.21
N LEU A 10 5.17 13.26 10.42
CA LEU A 10 6.02 14.03 11.34
C LEU A 10 7.42 14.26 10.77
N ALA A 11 8.05 13.22 10.22
CA ALA A 11 9.37 13.31 9.62
C ALA A 11 9.40 14.28 8.43
N SER A 12 8.29 14.46 7.70
CA SER A 12 8.20 15.45 6.61
C SER A 12 8.35 16.90 7.09
N ALA A 13 8.11 17.15 8.38
CA ALA A 13 8.28 18.44 9.04
C ALA A 13 9.48 18.47 10.02
N GLY A 14 10.33 17.43 10.02
CA GLY A 14 11.46 17.32 10.95
C GLY A 14 11.09 16.94 12.39
N LEU A 15 9.88 16.41 12.60
CA LEU A 15 9.37 15.98 13.91
C LEU A 15 9.44 14.45 14.05
N HIS A 16 9.34 13.99 15.30
CA HIS A 16 9.41 12.59 15.72
C HIS A 16 8.16 12.18 16.51
N LEU A 17 7.98 10.88 16.75
CA LEU A 17 6.85 10.37 17.54
C LEU A 17 6.85 10.90 18.98
N ASP A 18 8.01 11.28 19.52
CA ASP A 18 8.14 11.87 20.86
C ASP A 18 7.67 13.33 20.93
N ASP A 19 7.49 13.98 19.77
CA ASP A 19 6.96 15.36 19.67
C ASP A 19 5.42 15.41 19.69
N VAL A 20 4.76 14.25 19.79
CA VAL A 20 3.29 14.13 19.81
C VAL A 20 2.81 13.17 20.89
N GLN A 21 1.53 13.30 21.26
CA GLN A 21 0.85 12.33 22.11
C GLN A 21 0.06 11.33 21.24
N LEU A 22 0.41 10.05 21.32
CA LEU A 22 -0.38 8.99 20.70
C LEU A 22 -1.59 8.66 21.59
N VAL A 23 -2.79 8.88 21.08
CA VAL A 23 -4.05 8.56 21.76
C VAL A 23 -4.65 7.31 21.14
N GLU A 24 -4.82 6.26 21.94
CA GLU A 24 -5.54 5.06 21.52
C GLU A 24 -7.05 5.33 21.55
N VAL A 25 -7.72 5.01 20.45
CA VAL A 25 -9.17 5.15 20.29
C VAL A 25 -9.80 3.77 20.15
N ALA A 26 -11.05 3.63 20.60
CA ALA A 26 -11.74 2.35 20.49
C ALA A 26 -11.94 1.96 19.03
N LEU A 27 -11.79 0.67 18.73
CA LEU A 27 -12.17 0.13 17.44
C LEU A 27 -13.69 0.03 17.37
N LEU A 28 -14.26 0.47 16.25
CA LEU A 28 -15.67 0.23 15.96
C LEU A 28 -15.86 -1.26 15.66
N ASP A 29 -16.92 -1.85 16.22
CA ASP A 29 -17.26 -3.25 15.97
C ASP A 29 -17.47 -3.47 14.46
N GLN A 30 -16.72 -4.40 13.88
CA GLN A 30 -16.81 -4.70 12.46
C GLN A 30 -18.05 -5.55 12.13
N ALA A 31 -18.51 -6.39 13.07
CA ALA A 31 -19.59 -7.34 12.84
C ALA A 31 -20.97 -6.66 12.77
N GLY A 32 -21.16 -5.55 13.48
CA GLY A 32 -22.40 -4.77 13.44
C GLY A 32 -22.55 -3.84 12.22
N ALA A 33 -21.76 -4.00 11.16
CA ALA A 33 -21.85 -3.13 9.99
C ALA A 33 -23.02 -3.56 9.09
N ALA A 34 -23.95 -2.64 8.82
CA ALA A 34 -25.13 -2.93 7.99
C ALA A 34 -24.79 -3.26 6.52
N THR A 35 -23.60 -2.84 6.05
CA THR A 35 -23.10 -3.16 4.72
C THR A 35 -21.58 -3.40 4.74
N PRO A 36 -21.03 -4.18 3.79
CA PRO A 36 -19.58 -4.36 3.65
C PRO A 36 -18.79 -3.05 3.48
N GLN A 37 -19.38 -2.04 2.82
CA GLN A 37 -18.79 -0.72 2.64
C GLN A 37 -18.65 0.02 3.98
N LEU A 38 -19.66 -0.07 4.85
CA LEU A 38 -19.60 0.46 6.20
C LEU A 38 -18.58 -0.33 7.05
N GLY A 39 -18.46 -1.64 6.83
CA GLY A 39 -17.42 -2.47 7.46
C GLY A 39 -16.00 -1.97 7.14
N LEU A 40 -15.69 -1.76 5.85
CA LEU A 40 -14.40 -1.18 5.46
C LEU A 40 -14.16 0.18 6.11
N GLN A 41 -15.17 1.05 6.17
CA GLN A 41 -15.05 2.36 6.81
C GLN A 41 -14.76 2.28 8.32
N ARG A 42 -15.31 1.27 9.01
CA ARG A 42 -15.04 1.02 10.42
C ARG A 42 -13.60 0.61 10.70
N LEU A 43 -12.78 0.29 9.68
CA LEU A 43 -11.34 0.12 9.86
C LEU A 43 -10.63 1.42 10.29
N TRP A 44 -11.27 2.58 10.11
CA TRP A 44 -10.74 3.90 10.49
C TRP A 44 -11.59 4.54 11.59
N SER A 45 -11.72 3.86 12.73
CA SER A 45 -12.54 4.27 13.87
C SER A 45 -12.16 5.64 14.48
N GLY A 46 -10.98 6.18 14.18
CA GLY A 46 -10.54 7.48 14.68
C GLY A 46 -11.30 8.69 14.10
N LEU A 47 -11.98 8.55 12.96
CA LEU A 47 -12.62 9.70 12.30
C LEU A 47 -13.71 10.38 13.16
N GLU A 48 -14.49 9.60 13.91
CA GLU A 48 -15.51 10.14 14.82
C GLU A 48 -14.91 10.86 16.03
N TYR A 49 -13.72 10.45 16.47
CA TYR A 49 -12.99 11.11 17.56
C TYR A 49 -12.44 12.46 17.08
N LEU A 50 -11.91 12.51 15.86
CA LEU A 50 -11.46 13.76 15.24
C LEU A 50 -12.64 14.72 15.04
N ALA A 51 -13.78 14.23 14.54
CA ALA A 51 -14.97 15.06 14.36
C ALA A 51 -15.53 15.64 15.68
N ARG A 52 -15.29 14.95 16.81
CA ARG A 52 -15.65 15.42 18.16
C ARG A 52 -14.60 16.31 18.81
N GLY A 53 -13.43 16.49 18.19
CA GLY A 53 -12.32 17.27 18.75
C GLY A 53 -11.60 16.56 19.91
N GLU A 54 -11.72 15.24 20.02
CA GLU A 54 -11.04 14.45 21.06
C GLU A 54 -9.59 14.11 20.68
N VAL A 55 -9.26 14.23 19.40
CA VAL A 55 -7.91 14.09 18.85
C VAL A 55 -7.69 15.14 17.77
N ASP A 56 -6.45 15.55 17.54
CA ASP A 56 -6.12 16.61 16.57
C ASP A 56 -5.92 16.10 15.14
N ALA A 57 -5.56 14.82 14.99
CA ALA A 57 -5.30 14.19 13.70
C ALA A 57 -5.51 12.68 13.74
N VAL A 58 -5.86 12.09 12.59
CA VAL A 58 -5.96 10.64 12.41
C VAL A 58 -5.38 10.20 11.07
N TYR A 59 -4.85 8.98 11.02
CA TYR A 59 -4.36 8.39 9.78
C TYR A 59 -5.47 7.64 9.07
N VAL A 60 -5.67 7.98 7.80
CA VAL A 60 -6.58 7.29 6.88
C VAL A 60 -5.82 6.76 5.68
N LYS A 61 -6.35 5.71 5.05
CA LYS A 61 -5.74 5.11 3.86
C LYS A 61 -6.79 4.63 2.89
N GLY A 62 -6.61 4.94 1.60
CA GLY A 62 -7.45 4.43 0.53
C GLY A 62 -8.76 5.21 0.36
N ALA A 63 -9.39 4.99 -0.80
CA ALA A 63 -10.54 5.77 -1.25
C ALA A 63 -11.73 5.74 -0.28
N ALA A 64 -12.06 4.58 0.28
CA ALA A 64 -13.19 4.42 1.21
C ALA A 64 -13.01 5.26 2.50
N ALA A 65 -11.77 5.39 2.99
CA ALA A 65 -11.46 6.20 4.18
C ALA A 65 -11.55 7.70 3.89
N ALA A 66 -11.07 8.12 2.71
CA ALA A 66 -11.19 9.49 2.24
C ALA A 66 -12.66 9.91 2.06
N ASP A 67 -13.49 9.03 1.50
CA ASP A 67 -14.94 9.26 1.38
C ASP A 67 -15.62 9.38 2.75
N ALA A 68 -15.21 8.57 3.74
CA ALA A 68 -15.72 8.67 5.10
C ALA A 68 -15.33 9.98 5.78
N ALA A 69 -14.06 10.39 5.66
CA ALA A 69 -13.59 11.66 6.19
C ALA A 69 -14.37 12.85 5.61
N ARG A 70 -14.60 12.85 4.28
CA ARG A 70 -15.41 13.88 3.61
C ARG A 70 -16.82 14.00 4.14
N ARG A 71 -17.51 12.87 4.36
CA ARG A 71 -18.88 12.88 4.87
C ARG A 71 -18.99 13.48 6.28
N LEU A 72 -17.90 13.41 7.05
CA LEU A 72 -17.79 14.02 8.37
C LEU A 72 -17.30 15.48 8.32
N GLY A 73 -17.12 16.06 7.13
CA GLY A 73 -16.62 17.42 6.96
C GLY A 73 -15.13 17.59 7.28
N LEU A 74 -14.38 16.49 7.35
CA LEU A 74 -12.96 16.50 7.67
C LEU A 74 -12.12 16.80 6.42
N VAL A 75 -10.94 17.37 6.64
CA VAL A 75 -10.01 17.76 5.58
C VAL A 75 -8.70 16.99 5.70
N VAL A 76 -8.04 16.74 4.56
CA VAL A 76 -6.70 16.14 4.53
C VAL A 76 -5.69 17.24 4.82
N GLY A 77 -5.07 17.20 6.01
CA GLY A 77 -4.02 18.15 6.40
C GLY A 77 -2.67 17.84 5.77
N VAL A 78 -2.31 16.56 5.70
CA VAL A 78 -1.06 16.08 5.09
C VAL A 78 -1.39 14.91 4.16
N ASP A 79 -1.09 15.07 2.87
CA ASP A 79 -1.18 14.01 1.89
C ASP A 79 0.22 13.41 1.64
N LEU A 80 0.46 12.23 2.22
CA LEU A 80 1.75 11.54 2.12
C LEU A 80 2.10 11.12 0.68
N ASP A 81 1.12 11.00 -0.21
CA ASP A 81 1.36 10.65 -1.62
C ASP A 81 1.81 11.86 -2.46
N LEU A 82 1.64 13.08 -1.95
CA LEU A 82 2.11 14.32 -2.58
C LEU A 82 3.48 14.78 -2.07
N LEU A 83 4.02 14.12 -1.05
CA LEU A 83 5.36 14.42 -0.55
C LEU A 83 6.42 13.99 -1.58
N PRO A 84 7.46 14.81 -1.82
CA PRO A 84 8.45 14.56 -2.86
C PRO A 84 9.31 13.33 -2.57
N ASP A 85 9.56 13.03 -1.30
CA ASP A 85 10.28 11.84 -0.88
C ASP A 85 9.31 10.68 -0.59
N PRO A 86 9.31 9.62 -1.43
CA PRO A 86 8.41 8.48 -1.26
C PRO A 86 8.67 7.68 0.01
N ARG A 87 9.77 7.93 0.74
CA ARG A 87 10.04 7.27 2.03
C ARG A 87 9.00 7.64 3.09
N HIS A 88 8.39 8.82 3.01
CA HIS A 88 7.38 9.27 3.99
C HIS A 88 6.07 8.48 3.92
N ARG A 89 5.80 7.77 2.83
CA ARG A 89 4.60 6.95 2.68
C ARG A 89 4.85 5.45 2.86
N ILE A 90 6.06 5.03 3.26
CA ILE A 90 6.34 3.63 3.58
C ILE A 90 5.45 3.19 4.75
N ASN A 91 4.76 2.06 4.57
CA ASN A 91 3.88 1.46 5.57
C ASN A 91 3.65 -0.02 5.25
N ASN A 92 2.80 -0.72 6.01
CA ASN A 92 2.54 -2.15 5.79
C ASN A 92 1.97 -2.49 4.39
N GLY A 93 1.52 -1.50 3.61
CA GLY A 93 1.09 -1.72 2.22
C GLY A 93 1.92 -0.98 1.17
N THR A 94 3.10 -0.44 1.52
CA THR A 94 4.04 0.20 0.59
C THR A 94 5.48 0.01 1.09
N PRO A 95 6.35 -0.72 0.36
CA PRO A 95 6.11 -1.42 -0.90
C PRO A 95 5.24 -2.68 -0.73
N ARG A 96 4.65 -3.17 -1.83
CA ARG A 96 3.83 -4.40 -1.84
C ARG A 96 4.64 -5.54 -2.43
N PRO A 97 5.17 -6.47 -1.61
CA PRO A 97 5.89 -7.63 -2.14
C PRO A 97 4.92 -8.62 -2.79
N ILE A 98 5.38 -9.29 -3.85
CA ILE A 98 4.77 -10.53 -4.33
C ILE A 98 5.50 -11.66 -3.61
N THR A 99 4.80 -12.35 -2.73
CA THR A 99 5.35 -13.49 -1.98
C THR A 99 4.85 -14.81 -2.56
N VAL A 100 5.70 -15.83 -2.55
CA VAL A 100 5.35 -17.18 -2.98
C VAL A 100 5.82 -18.19 -1.94
N HIS A 101 5.05 -19.26 -1.75
CA HIS A 101 5.44 -20.34 -0.86
C HIS A 101 6.66 -21.10 -1.42
N GLN A 102 7.67 -21.38 -0.59
CA GLN A 102 8.92 -22.05 -1.01
C GLN A 102 8.68 -23.34 -1.80
N ARG A 103 7.79 -24.22 -1.33
CA ARG A 103 7.42 -25.45 -2.05
C ARG A 103 6.92 -25.21 -3.48
N LEU A 104 6.17 -24.12 -3.75
CA LEU A 104 5.69 -23.79 -5.09
C LEU A 104 6.86 -23.34 -5.97
N LEU A 105 7.76 -22.55 -5.40
CA LEU A 105 8.97 -22.09 -6.06
C LEU A 105 9.89 -23.27 -6.46
N ASP A 106 10.06 -24.25 -5.56
CA ASP A 106 10.94 -25.40 -5.78
C ASP A 106 10.35 -26.43 -6.77
N ASN A 107 9.05 -26.73 -6.64
CA ASN A 107 8.43 -27.86 -7.36
C ASN A 107 7.63 -27.43 -8.59
N HIS A 108 7.28 -26.15 -8.69
CA HIS A 108 6.44 -25.62 -9.76
C HIS A 108 6.94 -24.24 -10.22
N PHE A 109 8.26 -24.12 -10.37
CA PHE A 109 8.93 -22.89 -10.81
C PHE A 109 8.29 -22.30 -12.08
N ASP A 110 7.91 -23.14 -13.05
CA ASP A 110 7.28 -22.73 -14.30
C ASP A 110 5.92 -22.02 -14.08
N LEU A 111 5.16 -22.39 -13.05
CA LEU A 111 3.91 -21.72 -12.70
C LEU A 111 4.18 -20.30 -12.16
N VAL A 112 5.21 -20.15 -11.33
CA VAL A 112 5.62 -18.83 -10.79
C VAL A 112 6.08 -17.93 -11.93
N VAL A 113 6.90 -18.46 -12.84
CA VAL A 113 7.36 -17.75 -14.05
C VAL A 113 6.18 -17.31 -14.91
N ARG A 114 5.22 -18.21 -15.18
CA ARG A 114 4.03 -17.89 -15.98
C ARG A 114 3.15 -16.84 -15.31
N PHE A 115 2.97 -16.91 -13.99
CA PHE A 115 2.25 -15.90 -13.22
C PHE A 115 2.90 -14.51 -13.40
N LEU A 116 4.20 -14.40 -13.13
CA LEU A 116 4.94 -13.14 -13.27
C LEU A 116 4.95 -12.62 -14.70
N ALA A 117 5.04 -13.50 -15.70
CA ALA A 117 4.96 -13.12 -17.11
C ALA A 117 3.60 -12.50 -17.46
N GLN A 118 2.49 -13.03 -16.91
CA GLN A 118 1.16 -12.42 -17.07
C GLN A 118 1.03 -11.11 -16.29
N THR A 119 1.58 -11.02 -15.07
CA THR A 119 1.62 -9.76 -14.30
C THR A 119 2.33 -8.65 -15.08
N LEU A 120 3.50 -8.94 -15.65
CA LEU A 120 4.27 -8.00 -16.47
C LEU A 120 3.51 -7.59 -17.74
N ARG A 121 2.78 -8.51 -18.37
CA ARG A 121 1.93 -8.21 -19.52
C ARG A 121 0.73 -7.33 -19.14
N ALA A 122 0.10 -7.59 -18.00
CA ALA A 122 -0.99 -6.77 -17.48
C ALA A 122 -0.51 -5.34 -17.15
N ALA A 123 0.67 -5.20 -16.55
CA ALA A 123 1.28 -3.90 -16.27
C ALA A 123 1.56 -3.11 -17.56
N GLU A 124 2.08 -3.76 -18.60
CA GLU A 124 2.27 -3.13 -19.92
C GLU A 124 0.95 -2.70 -20.57
N TRP A 125 -0.08 -3.56 -20.52
CA TRP A 125 -1.40 -3.17 -21.01
C TRP A 125 -1.95 -1.97 -20.25
N ALA A 126 -1.85 -1.97 -18.92
CA ALA A 126 -2.34 -0.90 -18.06
C ALA A 126 -1.67 0.45 -18.36
N ALA A 127 -0.37 0.45 -18.69
CA ALA A 127 0.37 1.66 -19.08
C ALA A 127 -0.23 2.36 -20.31
N GLY A 128 -0.86 1.61 -21.23
CA GLY A 128 -1.54 2.15 -22.42
C GLY A 128 -3.07 2.29 -22.30
N ASN A 129 -3.69 1.82 -21.21
CA ASN A 129 -5.15 1.65 -21.11
C ASN A 129 -5.72 2.26 -19.81
N ARG A 130 -5.31 3.49 -19.47
CA ARG A 130 -5.68 4.16 -18.20
C ARG A 130 -7.18 4.19 -17.93
N ALA A 131 -8.01 4.51 -18.91
CA ALA A 131 -9.47 4.60 -18.70
C ALA A 131 -10.07 3.24 -18.32
N ALA A 132 -9.70 2.17 -19.04
CA ALA A 132 -10.16 0.82 -18.73
C ALA A 132 -9.62 0.32 -17.38
N LEU A 133 -8.36 0.64 -17.05
CA LEU A 133 -7.79 0.37 -15.74
C LEU A 133 -8.59 1.05 -14.61
N ASN A 134 -8.97 2.32 -14.79
CA ASN A 134 -9.78 3.03 -13.79
C ASN A 134 -11.13 2.36 -13.57
N SER A 135 -11.82 1.91 -14.63
CA SER A 135 -13.08 1.16 -14.48
C SER A 135 -12.90 -0.13 -13.68
N ILE A 136 -11.82 -0.88 -13.94
CA ILE A 136 -11.49 -2.07 -13.14
C ILE A 136 -11.26 -1.69 -11.66
N LEU A 137 -10.55 -0.60 -11.39
CA LEU A 137 -10.29 -0.14 -10.03
C LEU A 137 -11.56 0.32 -9.31
N GLU A 138 -12.49 1.00 -10.00
CA GLU A 138 -13.78 1.40 -9.45
C GLU A 138 -14.58 0.18 -9.01
N GLU A 139 -14.63 -0.86 -9.83
CA GLU A 139 -15.30 -2.13 -9.53
C GLU A 139 -14.64 -2.86 -8.35
N GLU A 140 -13.32 -3.04 -8.39
CA GLU A 140 -12.54 -3.80 -7.39
C GLU A 140 -12.51 -3.11 -6.02
N THR A 141 -12.35 -1.78 -6.01
CA THR A 141 -12.27 -1.01 -4.76
C THR A 141 -13.65 -0.63 -4.22
N ARG A 142 -14.71 -0.82 -5.01
CA ARG A 142 -16.08 -0.36 -4.72
C ARG A 142 -16.12 1.13 -4.35
N ALA A 143 -15.19 1.90 -4.90
CA ALA A 143 -15.09 3.34 -4.71
C ALA A 143 -15.70 4.06 -5.92
N GLY A 144 -16.26 5.25 -5.68
CA GLY A 144 -16.69 6.10 -6.77
C GLY A 144 -15.51 6.59 -7.63
N SER A 145 -15.80 7.04 -8.84
CA SER A 145 -14.79 7.55 -9.79
C SER A 145 -13.91 8.65 -9.21
N GLN A 146 -14.46 9.54 -8.37
CA GLN A 146 -13.68 10.55 -7.65
C GLN A 146 -12.69 9.92 -6.67
N GLY A 147 -13.10 8.92 -5.89
CA GLY A 147 -12.23 8.23 -4.95
C GLY A 147 -11.09 7.47 -5.64
N VAL A 148 -11.36 6.88 -6.80
CA VAL A 148 -10.32 6.24 -7.63
C VAL A 148 -9.37 7.27 -8.23
N ALA A 149 -9.89 8.37 -8.79
CA ALA A 149 -9.07 9.43 -9.36
C ALA A 149 -8.13 10.08 -8.32
N GLU A 150 -8.58 10.18 -7.08
CA GLU A 150 -7.79 10.71 -5.96
C GLU A 150 -6.80 9.72 -5.38
N ALA A 151 -7.13 8.44 -5.32
CA ALA A 151 -6.23 7.42 -4.80
C ALA A 151 -5.15 7.03 -5.83
N TYR A 152 -5.47 7.12 -7.11
CA TYR A 152 -4.62 6.68 -8.22
C TYR A 152 -4.31 7.86 -9.17
N ARG A 153 -3.50 8.79 -8.66
CA ARG A 153 -3.12 10.04 -9.35
C ARG A 153 -1.90 9.85 -10.26
N GLY A 154 -1.67 10.85 -11.11
CA GLY A 154 -0.48 10.94 -11.96
C GLY A 154 -0.33 9.74 -12.90
N ASP A 155 0.89 9.23 -12.99
CA ASP A 155 1.27 8.17 -13.91
C ASP A 155 1.36 6.78 -13.26
N PHE A 156 0.62 6.55 -12.17
CA PHE A 156 0.64 5.27 -11.43
C PHE A 156 0.50 4.05 -12.35
N HIS A 157 -0.37 4.15 -13.36
CA HIS A 157 -0.68 3.12 -14.36
C HIS A 157 0.55 2.68 -15.18
N THR A 158 1.60 3.49 -15.24
CA THR A 158 2.88 3.19 -15.92
C THR A 158 3.89 2.47 -15.03
N THR A 159 3.64 2.41 -13.71
CA THR A 159 4.60 1.91 -12.71
C THR A 159 4.21 0.57 -12.07
N LEU A 160 3.18 -0.09 -12.63
CA LEU A 160 2.60 -1.33 -12.08
C LEU A 160 3.46 -2.58 -12.27
N ALA A 161 4.52 -2.51 -13.08
CA ALA A 161 5.42 -3.65 -13.29
C ALA A 161 6.20 -3.95 -11.99
N PRO A 162 6.17 -5.20 -11.48
CA PRO A 162 7.02 -5.59 -10.38
C PRO A 162 8.50 -5.57 -10.81
N ASP A 163 9.37 -5.15 -9.90
CA ASP A 163 10.82 -5.17 -10.07
C ASP A 163 11.48 -5.40 -8.71
N LEU A 164 12.77 -5.76 -8.76
CA LEU A 164 13.63 -5.95 -7.60
C LEU A 164 14.72 -4.84 -7.56
N SER A 165 14.36 -3.61 -7.94
CA SER A 165 15.29 -2.48 -7.90
C SER A 165 15.81 -2.25 -6.48
N ALA A 166 17.06 -1.80 -6.38
CA ALA A 166 17.69 -1.50 -5.10
C ALA A 166 16.85 -0.52 -4.25
N GLN A 167 16.18 0.43 -4.89
CA GLN A 167 15.28 1.38 -4.21
C GLN A 167 14.09 0.66 -3.56
N ARG A 168 13.39 -0.22 -4.28
CA ARG A 168 12.21 -0.93 -3.72
C ARG A 168 12.62 -1.88 -2.60
N LEU A 169 13.76 -2.56 -2.74
CA LEU A 169 14.32 -3.40 -1.69
C LEU A 169 14.70 -2.58 -0.45
N ALA A 170 15.32 -1.41 -0.63
CA ALA A 170 15.62 -0.50 0.47
C ALA A 170 14.35 0.00 1.18
N PHE A 171 13.26 0.28 0.44
CA PHE A 171 11.99 0.66 1.07
C PHE A 171 11.37 -0.50 1.88
N LEU A 172 11.50 -1.74 1.40
CA LEU A 172 11.07 -2.91 2.15
C LEU A 172 11.91 -3.10 3.43
N ALA A 173 13.22 -2.90 3.34
CA ALA A 173 14.11 -2.91 4.50
C ALA A 173 13.73 -1.82 5.52
N THR A 174 13.46 -0.58 5.10
CA THR A 174 12.98 0.49 5.99
C THR A 174 11.69 0.09 6.73
N GLN A 175 10.76 -0.60 6.06
CA GLN A 175 9.55 -1.10 6.71
C GLN A 175 9.87 -2.21 7.71
N LYS A 176 10.76 -3.16 7.38
CA LYS A 176 11.23 -4.20 8.31
C LYS A 176 11.87 -3.57 9.55
N ASP A 177 12.81 -2.65 9.36
CA ASP A 177 13.54 -1.99 10.45
C ASP A 177 12.58 -1.23 11.38
N PHE A 178 11.57 -0.56 10.80
CA PHE A 178 10.51 0.06 11.58
C PHE A 178 9.75 -0.98 12.43
N LEU A 179 9.37 -2.13 11.85
CA LEU A 179 8.65 -3.15 12.59
C LEU A 179 9.49 -3.75 13.72
N TYR A 180 10.79 -3.98 13.48
CA TYR A 180 11.71 -4.47 14.50
C TYR A 180 11.92 -3.45 15.63
N LEU A 181 12.21 -2.19 15.29
CA LEU A 181 12.42 -1.11 16.26
C LEU A 181 11.22 -0.93 17.21
N HIS A 182 10.01 -1.10 16.70
CA HIS A 182 8.78 -0.95 17.49
C HIS A 182 8.29 -2.27 18.12
N GLY A 183 9.10 -3.33 18.09
CA GLY A 183 8.80 -4.60 18.76
C GLY A 183 7.71 -5.45 18.10
N PHE A 184 7.37 -5.17 16.84
CA PHE A 184 6.43 -6.00 16.06
C PHE A 184 7.10 -7.24 15.46
N LEU A 185 8.43 -7.24 15.36
CA LEU A 185 9.23 -8.40 15.00
C LEU A 185 10.07 -8.81 16.22
N GLU A 186 10.07 -10.11 16.53
CA GLU A 186 10.85 -10.65 17.63
C GLU A 186 12.35 -10.68 17.32
N ALA A 187 12.70 -10.87 16.04
CA ALA A 187 14.08 -10.94 15.57
C ALA A 187 14.24 -10.17 14.26
N ASP A 188 15.45 -9.65 14.06
CA ASP A 188 15.85 -9.05 12.79
C ASP A 188 16.26 -10.11 11.77
N PHE A 189 16.19 -9.76 10.48
CA PHE A 189 16.57 -10.62 9.36
C PHE A 189 17.01 -9.79 8.15
N ASP A 190 17.77 -10.40 7.22
CA ASP A 190 18.12 -9.74 5.96
C ASP A 190 17.03 -9.94 4.92
N ILE A 191 16.60 -8.86 4.26
CA ILE A 191 15.67 -8.92 3.13
C ILE A 191 16.27 -9.73 1.98
N ALA A 192 17.60 -9.69 1.80
CA ALA A 192 18.29 -10.43 0.74
C ALA A 192 18.02 -11.95 0.84
N ASP A 193 17.84 -12.50 2.04
CA ASP A 193 17.55 -13.92 2.24
C ASP A 193 16.17 -14.33 1.71
N TRP A 194 15.27 -13.37 1.48
CA TRP A 194 13.92 -13.61 0.96
C TRP A 194 13.80 -13.31 -0.54
N VAL A 195 14.78 -12.64 -1.14
CA VAL A 195 14.72 -12.23 -2.54
C VAL A 195 15.22 -13.34 -3.45
N ASP A 196 14.32 -13.90 -4.26
CA ASP A 196 14.69 -14.77 -5.38
C ASP A 196 14.50 -14.03 -6.72
N PRO A 197 15.58 -13.64 -7.42
CA PRO A 197 15.47 -12.95 -8.70
C PRO A 197 15.13 -13.89 -9.86
N ARG A 198 15.32 -15.21 -9.71
CA ARG A 198 15.26 -16.18 -10.81
C ARG A 198 13.88 -16.22 -11.50
N PRO A 199 12.73 -16.24 -10.77
CA PRO A 199 11.42 -16.29 -11.42
C PRO A 199 11.12 -15.04 -12.26
N LEU A 200 11.52 -13.86 -11.78
CA LEU A 200 11.27 -12.61 -12.49
C LEU A 200 12.13 -12.53 -13.76
N GLN A 201 13.40 -12.92 -13.67
CA GLN A 201 14.29 -13.00 -14.84
C GLN A 201 13.73 -13.96 -15.91
N ALA A 202 13.36 -15.19 -15.52
CA ALA A 202 12.79 -16.17 -16.42
C ALA A 202 11.45 -15.70 -17.03
N ALA A 203 10.66 -14.90 -16.30
CA ALA A 203 9.42 -14.31 -16.82
C ALA A 203 9.69 -13.26 -17.93
N HIS A 204 10.77 -12.48 -17.81
CA HIS A 204 11.20 -11.57 -18.87
C HIS A 204 11.66 -12.34 -20.11
N GLU A 205 12.46 -13.39 -19.94
CA GLU A 205 12.94 -14.25 -21.03
C GLU A 205 11.77 -14.92 -21.77
N LEU A 206 10.79 -15.47 -21.03
CA LEU A 206 9.58 -16.06 -21.61
C LEU A 206 8.76 -15.05 -22.43
N ARG A 207 8.69 -13.78 -22.00
CA ARG A 207 8.00 -12.73 -22.76
C ARG A 207 8.77 -12.34 -24.02
N ALA A 208 10.09 -12.30 -23.97
CA ALA A 208 10.92 -12.00 -25.14
C ALA A 208 10.77 -13.08 -26.22
N GLN A 209 10.81 -14.37 -25.83
CA GLN A 209 10.63 -15.49 -26.76
C GLN A 209 9.26 -15.51 -27.46
N ARG A 210 8.20 -15.03 -26.80
CA ARG A 210 6.84 -14.98 -27.37
C ARG A 210 6.61 -13.80 -28.31
N ARG A 211 7.53 -12.83 -28.35
CA ARG A 211 7.46 -11.64 -29.22
C ARG A 211 8.30 -11.76 -30.47
N ALA A 212 9.33 -12.61 -30.43
CA ALA A 212 10.13 -13.00 -31.59
C ALA A 212 9.33 -13.91 -32.51
#